data_AF-A0A3N9V6Y2-F1
#
_entry.id   AF-A0A3N9V6Y2-F1
#
_cell.length_a   1.000
_cell.length_b   1.000
_cell.length_c   1.000
_cell.angle_alpha   90.00
_cell.angle_beta   90.00
_cell.angle_gamma   90.00
#
_symmetry.space_group_name_H-M   'P 1'
#
loop_
_entity.id
_entity.type
_entity.pdbx_description
1 polymer ?
#
loop_
_entity_poly.entity_id
_entity_poly.type
_entity_poly.pdbx_seq_one_letter_code
_entity_poly.pdbx_strand_id
1 'polypeptide(L)'
;MTSELTIPCRYDQLPVLADWIGQLAVAMSLPRTAAYRLDLILAEAVTNIIEHGCTDIEGREIVIRCDRGADAVVVDITDDALPYDPTVREEPASAA
;
A
#
# COMPACT_ATOMS: atom_id res chain seq x y z
N MET A 1 -13.55 -12.37 -5.62
CA MET A 1 -12.43 -12.98 -4.84
C MET A 1 -11.99 -11.94 -3.84
N THR A 2 -11.72 -12.34 -2.60
CA THR A 2 -11.23 -11.45 -1.54
C THR A 2 -9.94 -12.05 -0.99
N SER A 3 -8.92 -11.22 -0.80
CA SER A 3 -7.62 -11.59 -0.23
C SER A 3 -7.16 -10.50 0.72
N GLU A 4 -6.45 -10.87 1.77
CA GLU A 4 -5.96 -9.94 2.77
C GLU A 4 -4.51 -10.26 3.12
N LEU A 5 -3.72 -9.23 3.38
CA LEU A 5 -2.35 -9.30 3.87
C LEU A 5 -2.22 -8.34 5.07
N THR A 6 -1.73 -8.85 6.19
CA THR A 6 -1.33 -8.02 7.34
C THR A 6 0.19 -8.12 7.47
N ILE A 7 0.87 -6.98 7.48
CA ILE A 7 2.32 -6.90 7.63
C ILE A 7 2.71 -5.90 8.73
N PRO A 8 3.79 -6.16 9.48
CA PRO A 8 4.40 -5.14 10.32
C PRO A 8 4.76 -3.90 9.51
N CYS A 9 4.64 -2.72 10.12
CA CYS A 9 5.01 -1.47 9.46
C CYS A 9 6.54 -1.28 9.40
N ARG A 10 7.21 -2.03 8.51
CA ARG A 10 8.67 -2.09 8.36
C ARG A 10 9.08 -2.31 6.91
N TYR A 11 10.20 -1.72 6.49
CA TYR A 11 10.74 -1.87 5.13
C TYR A 11 11.04 -3.32 4.72
N ASP A 12 11.41 -4.17 5.67
CA ASP A 12 11.69 -5.58 5.40
C ASP A 12 10.45 -6.41 5.02
N GLN A 13 9.25 -5.81 5.09
CA GLN A 13 8.00 -6.42 4.64
C GLN A 13 7.65 -6.09 3.18
N LEU A 14 8.35 -5.17 2.51
CA LEU A 14 8.11 -4.88 1.10
C LEU A 14 8.27 -6.10 0.17
N PRO A 15 9.22 -7.03 0.38
CA PRO A 15 9.26 -8.27 -0.40
C PRO A 15 8.03 -9.17 -0.19
N VAL A 16 7.50 -9.22 1.03
CA VAL A 16 6.28 -10.00 1.36
C VAL A 16 5.08 -9.41 0.63
N LEU A 17 4.97 -8.09 0.58
CA LEU A 17 3.96 -7.38 -0.21
C LEU A 17 4.08 -7.72 -1.71
N ALA A 18 5.28 -7.62 -2.29
CA ALA A 18 5.51 -7.89 -3.70
C ALA A 18 5.14 -9.35 -4.07
N ASP A 19 5.50 -10.31 -3.23
CA ASP A 19 5.15 -11.73 -3.43
C ASP A 19 3.63 -11.95 -3.39
N TRP A 20 2.93 -11.30 -2.45
CA TRP A 20 1.48 -11.36 -2.35
C TRP A 20 0.80 -10.74 -3.58
N ILE A 21 1.28 -9.59 -4.07
CA ILE A 21 0.78 -8.96 -5.30
C ILE A 21 1.01 -9.86 -6.52
N GLY A 22 2.15 -10.55 -6.58
CA GLY A 22 2.44 -11.55 -7.62
C GLY A 22 1.39 -12.68 -7.63
N GLN A 23 1.06 -13.21 -6.45
CA GLN A 23 0.02 -14.25 -6.31
C GLN A 23 -1.36 -13.72 -6.73
N LEU A 24 -1.71 -12.51 -6.33
CA LEU A 24 -2.93 -11.82 -6.74
C LEU A 24 -3.04 -11.66 -8.26
N ALA A 25 -1.96 -11.23 -8.91
CA ALA A 25 -1.92 -11.02 -10.34
C ALA A 25 -2.17 -12.33 -11.10
N VAL A 26 -1.60 -13.44 -10.64
CA VAL A 26 -1.84 -14.77 -11.20
C VAL A 26 -3.28 -15.22 -10.96
N ALA A 27 -3.77 -15.14 -9.72
CA ALA A 27 -5.11 -15.59 -9.34
C ALA A 27 -6.22 -14.84 -10.08
N MET A 28 -6.03 -13.55 -10.35
CA MET A 28 -7.00 -12.71 -11.07
C MET A 28 -6.74 -12.63 -12.58
N SER A 29 -5.70 -13.31 -13.08
CA SER A 29 -5.27 -13.23 -14.49
C SER A 29 -5.07 -11.78 -14.97
N LEU A 30 -4.43 -10.94 -14.13
CA LEU A 30 -4.21 -9.55 -14.46
C LEU A 30 -3.27 -9.39 -15.66
N PRO A 31 -3.55 -8.46 -16.58
CA PRO A 31 -2.58 -8.05 -17.59
C PRO A 31 -1.28 -7.59 -16.93
N ARG A 32 -0.13 -7.89 -17.55
CA ARG A 32 1.21 -7.51 -17.03
C ARG A 32 1.31 -6.03 -16.65
N THR A 33 0.72 -5.15 -17.45
CA THR A 33 0.72 -3.70 -17.20
C THR A 33 -0.11 -3.32 -15.97
N ALA A 34 -1.23 -4.01 -15.72
CA ALA A 34 -2.06 -3.79 -14.54
C ALA A 34 -1.37 -4.32 -13.27
N ALA A 35 -0.77 -5.52 -13.34
CA ALA A 35 -0.01 -6.09 -12.25
C ALA A 35 1.17 -5.20 -11.84
N TYR A 36 1.93 -4.69 -12.82
CA TYR A 36 3.03 -3.76 -12.56
C TYR A 36 2.57 -2.44 -11.93
N ARG A 37 1.46 -1.85 -12.42
CA ARG A 37 0.91 -0.62 -11.83
C ARG A 37 0.42 -0.84 -10.40
N LEU A 38 -0.19 -2.00 -10.14
CA LEU A 38 -0.64 -2.36 -8.81
C LEU A 38 0.54 -2.48 -7.84
N ASP A 39 1.59 -3.20 -8.25
CA ASP A 39 2.84 -3.32 -7.49
C ASP A 39 3.45 -1.96 -7.14
N LEU A 40 3.59 -1.08 -8.13
CA LEU A 40 4.15 0.26 -7.93
C LEU A 40 3.32 1.10 -6.96
N ILE A 41 1.99 1.16 -7.15
CA ILE A 41 1.11 1.99 -6.31
C ILE A 41 1.08 1.48 -4.87
N LEU A 42 1.03 0.16 -4.67
CA LEU A 42 1.01 -0.42 -3.33
C LEU A 42 2.37 -0.28 -2.63
N ALA A 43 3.48 -0.47 -3.34
CA ALA A 43 4.81 -0.24 -2.79
C ALA A 43 5.00 1.22 -2.33
N GLU A 44 4.57 2.18 -3.14
CA GLU A 44 4.63 3.61 -2.79
C GLU A 44 3.74 3.94 -1.59
N ALA A 45 2.48 3.47 -1.59
CA ALA A 45 1.55 3.74 -0.50
C ALA A 45 2.04 3.15 0.83
N VAL A 46 2.53 1.91 0.81
CA VAL A 46 3.07 1.24 2.00
C VAL A 46 4.37 1.91 2.47
N THR A 47 5.23 2.33 1.54
CA THR A 47 6.44 3.09 1.89
C THR A 47 6.10 4.42 2.57
N ASN A 48 5.12 5.16 2.05
CA ASN A 48 4.65 6.40 2.67
C ASN A 48 4.12 6.18 4.10
N ILE A 49 3.39 5.08 4.33
CA ILE A 49 2.92 4.71 5.68
C ILE A 49 4.11 4.38 6.59
N ILE A 50 5.11 3.61 6.12
CA ILE A 50 6.31 3.29 6.89
C ILE A 50 7.10 4.57 7.25
N GLU A 51 7.26 5.48 6.30
CA GLU A 51 8.05 6.71 6.48
C GLU A 51 7.39 7.72 7.42
N HIS A 52 6.06 7.81 7.41
CA HIS A 52 5.33 8.86 8.12
C HIS A 52 4.50 8.38 9.29
N GLY A 53 4.07 7.12 9.28
CA GLY A 53 3.15 6.56 10.27
C GLY A 53 3.77 5.73 11.37
N CYS A 54 5.04 5.35 11.23
CA CYS A 54 5.66 4.29 12.05
C CYS A 54 6.83 4.76 12.91
N THR A 55 6.93 6.07 13.14
CA THR A 55 8.01 6.73 13.88
C THR A 55 7.98 6.48 15.40
N ASP A 56 6.83 6.16 16.00
CA ASP A 56 6.68 6.28 17.47
C ASP A 56 6.10 5.06 18.22
N ILE A 57 5.71 3.96 17.54
CA ILE A 57 5.12 2.80 18.22
C ILE A 57 5.63 1.49 17.58
N GLU A 58 6.31 0.66 18.37
CA GLU A 58 6.63 -0.72 17.98
C GLU A 58 5.36 -1.57 17.90
N GLY A 59 5.27 -2.41 16.87
CA GLY A 59 4.16 -3.36 16.69
C GLY A 59 2.97 -2.85 15.86
N ARG A 60 3.08 -1.68 15.23
CA ARG A 60 2.09 -1.22 14.24
C ARG A 60 2.03 -2.15 13.03
N GLU A 61 0.82 -2.33 12.50
CA GLU A 61 0.54 -3.19 11.36
C GLU A 61 -0.15 -2.41 10.25
N ILE A 62 0.10 -2.83 9.00
CA ILE A 62 -0.59 -2.35 7.81
C ILE A 62 -1.43 -3.51 7.30
N VAL A 63 -2.73 -3.27 7.14
CA VAL A 63 -3.69 -4.24 6.59
C VAL A 63 -4.03 -3.84 5.17
N ILE A 64 -3.84 -4.77 4.24
CA ILE A 64 -4.05 -4.58 2.81
C ILE A 64 -5.08 -5.61 2.36
N ARG A 65 -6.27 -5.13 1.98
CA ARG A 65 -7.37 -5.98 1.51
C ARG A 65 -7.60 -5.74 0.03
N CYS A 66 -7.67 -6.81 -0.73
CA CYS A 66 -7.93 -6.78 -2.17
C CYS A 66 -9.21 -7.53 -2.50
N ASP A 67 -10.13 -6.83 -3.16
CA ASP A 67 -11.40 -7.33 -3.63
C ASP A 67 -11.50 -7.25 -5.16
N ARG A 68 -11.65 -8.42 -5.79
CA ARG A 68 -11.93 -8.52 -7.23
C ARG A 68 -13.43 -8.50 -7.46
N GLY A 69 -13.93 -7.37 -7.98
CA GLY A 69 -15.28 -7.23 -8.54
C GLY A 69 -15.37 -7.77 -9.97
N ALA A 70 -16.45 -7.48 -10.69
CA ALA A 70 -16.61 -7.90 -12.10
C ALA A 70 -15.61 -7.16 -13.03
N ASP A 71 -15.55 -5.83 -12.92
CA ASP A 71 -14.78 -4.98 -13.85
C ASP A 71 -13.59 -4.26 -13.22
N ALA A 72 -13.46 -4.31 -11.89
CA ALA A 72 -12.40 -3.63 -11.15
C ALA A 72 -11.74 -4.54 -10.11
N VAL A 73 -10.54 -4.13 -9.72
CA VAL A 73 -9.86 -4.56 -8.48
C VAL A 73 -9.90 -3.36 -7.55
N VAL A 74 -10.41 -3.58 -6.34
CA VAL A 74 -10.42 -2.59 -5.27
C VAL A 74 -9.40 -3.02 -4.24
N VAL A 75 -8.53 -2.10 -3.82
CA VAL A 75 -7.58 -2.35 -2.74
C VAL A 75 -7.79 -1.31 -1.66
N ASP A 76 -8.05 -1.78 -0.45
CA ASP A 76 -8.10 -0.97 0.76
C ASP A 76 -6.79 -1.16 1.53
N ILE A 77 -6.15 -0.05 1.91
CA ILE A 77 -4.98 -0.05 2.81
C ILE A 77 -5.44 0.64 4.09
N THR A 78 -5.27 -0.04 5.21
CA THR A 78 -5.58 0.50 6.53
C THR A 78 -4.32 0.47 7.39
N ASP A 79 -4.00 1.61 7.98
CA ASP A 79 -2.96 1.78 8.97
C ASP A 79 -3.54 2.47 10.21
N ASP A 80 -2.79 2.42 11.32
CA ASP A 80 -3.16 3.01 12.60
C ASP A 80 -2.41 4.32 12.89
N ALA A 81 -1.77 4.92 11.87
CA ALA A 81 -0.98 6.14 12.02
C ALA A 81 -1.83 7.35 12.41
N LEU A 82 -1.14 8.41 12.84
CA LEU A 82 -1.81 9.69 13.03
C LEU A 82 -2.36 10.18 11.67
N PRO A 83 -3.61 10.67 11.61
CA PRO A 83 -4.18 11.20 10.38
C PRO A 83 -3.27 12.29 9.80
N TYR A 84 -2.96 12.16 8.51
CA TYR A 84 -2.24 13.19 7.78
C TYR A 84 -3.11 14.45 7.66
N ASP A 85 -2.64 15.58 8.18
CA ASP A 85 -3.27 16.88 7.98
C ASP A 85 -2.61 17.61 6.79
N PRO A 86 -3.25 17.64 5.59
CA PRO A 86 -2.69 18.29 4.41
C PRO A 86 -2.57 19.81 4.54
N THR A 87 -3.20 20.42 5.55
CA THR A 87 -3.19 21.88 5.75
C THR A 87 -1.98 22.38 6.55
N VAL A 88 -1.20 21.46 7.14
CA VAL A 88 -0.03 21.77 7.98
C VAL A 88 1.27 21.79 7.17
N ARG A 89 1.29 21.21 5.96
CA ARG A 89 2.49 21.17 5.13
C ARG A 89 2.63 22.46 4.32
N GLU A 90 3.76 23.15 4.45
CA GLU A 90 4.14 24.22 3.52
C GLU A 90 4.29 23.62 2.11
N GLU A 91 3.56 24.15 1.12
CA GLU A 91 3.79 23.78 -0.27
C GLU A 91 5.27 23.98 -0.61
N PRO A 92 5.90 23.08 -1.39
CA PRO A 92 7.24 23.35 -1.87
C PRO A 92 7.20 24.68 -2.62
N ALA A 93 8.01 25.64 -2.19
CA ALA A 93 8.05 26.96 -2.80
C ALA A 93 8.14 26.79 -4.32
N SER A 94 7.09 27.22 -5.02
CA SER A 94 7.06 27.17 -6.48
C SER A 94 8.31 27.87 -6.99
N ALA A 95 9.21 27.12 -7.61
CA ALA A 95 10.40 27.68 -8.25
C ALA A 95 9.92 28.56 -9.41
N ALA A 96 10.07 29.86 -9.25
CA ALA A 96 9.77 30.89 -10.25
C ALA A 96 10.76 30.86 -11.42
#